data_AF-R5A4C4-F1
#
_entry.id   AF-R5A4C4-F1
#
_cell.length_a   1.000
_cell.length_b   1.000
_cell.length_c   1.000
_cell.angle_alpha   90.00
_cell.angle_beta   90.00
_cell.angle_gamma   90.00
#
_symmetry.space_group_name_H-M   'P 1'
#
loop_
_entity.id
_entity.type
_entity.pdbx_description
1 polymer ?
#
loop_
_entity_poly.entity_id
_entity_poly.type
_entity_poly.pdbx_seq_one_letter_code
_entity_poly.pdbx_strand_id
1 'polypeptide(L)'
;MKNQKLRTFLLETLDQEIVPFVSDDIAATKEFSDSVLDRFENPYLNHQLTSILLNSVSKWRARDLPSFREYYEKNGCIPPHMTKGFAYLVELYKQARKGETGYVSVLPGREIPLVDDLCYLTYFANGGTVASFMADETAWGEDLTRYEGFLHQVEAYLEVLEGGGSLL
;
A
#
# COMPACT_ATOMS: atom_id res chain seq x y z
N MET A 1 13.96 8.67 -0.10
CA MET A 1 15.32 8.08 -0.17
C MET A 1 16.27 8.50 0.95
N LYS A 2 16.17 9.71 1.55
CA LYS A 2 17.08 10.12 2.64
C LYS A 2 16.86 9.40 3.99
N ASN A 3 15.64 8.89 4.24
CA ASN A 3 15.37 8.08 5.43
C ASN A 3 15.85 6.64 5.17
N GLN A 4 16.81 6.18 5.97
CA GLN A 4 17.45 4.88 5.79
C GLN A 4 16.48 3.70 5.96
N LYS A 5 15.59 3.74 6.97
CA LYS A 5 14.60 2.68 7.20
C LYS A 5 13.65 2.53 6.02
N LEU A 6 13.11 3.66 5.54
CA LEU A 6 12.23 3.68 4.38
C LEU A 6 12.96 3.22 3.10
N ARG A 7 14.23 3.60 2.95
CA ARG A 7 15.06 3.16 1.83
C ARG A 7 15.25 1.65 1.85
N THR A 8 15.63 1.08 2.99
CA THR A 8 15.79 -0.38 3.15
C THR A 8 14.48 -1.10 2.87
N PHE A 9 13.37 -0.67 3.47
CA PHE A 9 12.05 -1.21 3.21
C PHE A 9 11.70 -1.22 1.71
N LEU A 10 11.90 -0.08 1.02
CA LEU A 10 11.61 0.02 -0.41
C LEU A 10 12.47 -0.94 -1.24
N LEU A 11 13.78 -0.99 -0.98
CA LEU A 11 14.70 -1.87 -1.72
C LEU A 11 14.40 -3.34 -1.48
N GLU A 12 14.13 -3.74 -0.24
CA GLU A 12 13.76 -5.11 0.10
C GLU A 12 12.42 -5.50 -0.54
N THR A 13 11.43 -4.60 -0.55
CA THR A 13 10.15 -4.83 -1.26
C THR A 13 10.39 -5.05 -2.75
N LEU A 14 11.20 -4.21 -3.38
CA LEU A 14 11.50 -4.32 -4.81
C LEU A 14 12.21 -5.65 -5.12
N ASP A 15 13.31 -5.92 -4.42
CA ASP A 15 14.19 -7.05 -4.74
C ASP A 15 13.59 -8.41 -4.35
N GLN A 16 12.78 -8.46 -3.28
CA GLN A 16 12.27 -9.72 -2.73
C GLN A 16 10.81 -10.01 -3.08
N GLU A 17 9.99 -8.98 -3.36
CA GLU A 17 8.52 -9.14 -3.47
C GLU A 17 7.95 -8.65 -4.79
N ILE A 18 8.67 -7.83 -5.57
CA ILE A 18 8.18 -7.28 -6.84
C ILE A 18 8.98 -7.81 -8.03
N VAL A 19 10.29 -7.55 -8.08
CA VAL A 19 11.16 -7.88 -9.22
C VAL A 19 11.08 -9.37 -9.60
N PRO A 20 11.07 -10.34 -8.66
CA PRO A 20 10.98 -11.76 -9.00
C PRO A 20 9.61 -12.22 -9.56
N PHE A 21 8.59 -11.37 -9.48
CA PHE A 21 7.17 -11.73 -9.67
C PHE A 21 6.43 -10.85 -10.67
N VAL A 22 7.09 -9.87 -11.29
CA VAL A 22 6.43 -8.94 -12.23
C VAL A 22 6.65 -9.32 -13.70
N SER A 23 7.68 -10.12 -13.99
CA SER A 23 8.07 -10.55 -15.34
C SER A 23 9.01 -11.75 -15.28
N ASP A 24 9.07 -12.56 -16.34
CA ASP A 24 10.05 -13.64 -16.48
C ASP A 24 11.47 -13.12 -16.75
N ASP A 25 11.62 -11.92 -17.33
CA ASP A 25 12.93 -11.29 -17.56
C ASP A 25 13.36 -10.49 -16.32
N ILE A 26 13.88 -11.22 -15.34
CA ILE A 26 14.33 -10.66 -14.06
C ILE A 26 15.46 -9.63 -14.24
N ALA A 27 16.37 -9.87 -15.19
CA ALA A 27 17.50 -8.99 -15.41
C ALA A 27 17.05 -7.63 -15.95
N ALA A 28 16.22 -7.62 -17.00
CA ALA A 28 15.67 -6.39 -17.55
C ALA A 28 14.77 -5.66 -16.54
N THR A 29 14.00 -6.42 -15.76
CA THR A 29 13.15 -5.86 -14.70
C THR A 29 13.98 -5.19 -13.60
N LYS A 30 15.08 -5.82 -13.19
CA LYS A 30 15.99 -5.25 -12.20
C LYS A 30 16.64 -3.97 -12.70
N GLU A 31 17.14 -3.98 -13.94
CA GLU A 31 17.74 -2.81 -14.58
C GLU A 31 16.72 -1.65 -14.69
N PHE A 32 15.49 -1.97 -15.05
CA PHE A 32 14.39 -1.00 -15.06
C PHE A 32 14.09 -0.46 -13.66
N SER A 33 14.00 -1.31 -12.64
CA SER A 33 13.79 -0.92 -11.25
C SER A 33 14.88 0.04 -10.77
N ASP A 34 16.14 -0.25 -11.05
CA ASP A 34 17.27 0.61 -10.67
C ASP A 34 17.17 1.99 -11.37
N SER A 35 16.77 2.04 -12.65
CA SER A 35 16.52 3.30 -13.36
C SER A 35 15.35 4.12 -12.78
N VAL A 36 14.36 3.46 -12.17
CA VAL A 36 13.25 4.12 -11.46
C VAL A 36 13.77 4.72 -10.16
N LEU A 37 14.58 3.98 -9.40
CA LEU A 37 15.18 4.44 -8.14
C LEU A 37 16.05 5.69 -8.34
N ASP A 38 16.86 5.72 -9.40
CA ASP A 38 17.68 6.88 -9.76
C ASP A 38 16.83 8.15 -9.97
N ARG A 39 15.65 8.01 -10.57
CA ARG A 39 14.71 9.14 -10.73
C ARG A 39 14.16 9.62 -9.40
N PHE A 40 13.86 8.72 -8.47
CA PHE A 40 13.40 9.10 -7.12
C PHE A 40 14.53 9.70 -6.26
N GLU A 41 15.80 9.43 -6.56
CA GLU A 41 16.96 10.05 -5.89
C GLU A 41 17.32 11.43 -6.48
N ASN A 42 16.79 11.78 -7.66
CA ASN A 42 17.06 13.06 -8.32
C ASN A 42 16.51 14.25 -7.51
N PRO A 43 17.37 15.14 -6.97
CA PRO A 43 16.94 16.26 -6.12
C PRO A 43 16.20 17.36 -6.87
N TYR A 44 16.24 17.36 -8.22
CA TYR A 44 15.53 18.32 -9.05
C TYR A 44 14.10 17.90 -9.39
N LEU A 45 13.73 16.64 -9.11
CA LEU A 45 12.36 16.15 -9.25
C LEU A 45 11.65 16.26 -7.89
N ASN A 46 10.73 17.22 -7.78
CA ASN A 46 9.89 17.35 -6.59
C ASN A 46 8.70 16.38 -6.66
N HIS A 47 8.91 15.15 -6.18
CA HIS A 47 7.83 14.17 -6.04
C HIS A 47 6.93 14.53 -4.85
N GLN A 48 5.76 15.09 -5.13
CA GLN A 48 4.74 15.27 -4.09
C GLN A 48 4.11 13.91 -3.76
N LEU A 49 4.48 13.35 -2.60
CA LEU A 49 3.96 12.07 -2.12
C LEU A 49 2.42 12.05 -2.06
N THR A 50 1.81 13.19 -1.75
CA THR A 50 0.35 13.36 -1.76
C THR A 50 -0.25 13.19 -3.16
N SER A 51 0.42 13.64 -4.22
CA SER A 51 0.00 13.39 -5.59
C SER A 51 0.13 11.91 -5.98
N ILE A 52 1.04 11.16 -5.34
CA ILE A 52 1.19 9.72 -5.54
C ILE A 52 0.02 8.95 -4.92
N LEU A 53 -0.53 9.42 -3.79
CA LEU A 53 -1.67 8.81 -3.07
C LEU A 53 -3.01 8.93 -3.81
N LEU A 54 -3.11 9.74 -4.86
CA LEU A 54 -4.33 9.85 -5.68
C LEU A 54 -4.75 8.47 -6.22
N ASN A 55 -6.00 8.05 -6.04
CA ASN A 55 -6.56 6.80 -6.55
C ASN A 55 -5.79 5.56 -6.06
N SER A 56 -5.45 5.50 -4.76
CA SER A 56 -4.58 4.44 -4.22
C SER A 56 -5.22 3.06 -4.28
N VAL A 57 -6.54 2.92 -4.12
CA VAL A 57 -7.22 1.61 -4.20
C VAL A 57 -7.05 1.00 -5.58
N SER A 58 -7.39 1.76 -6.63
CA SER A 58 -7.27 1.28 -8.02
C SER A 58 -5.81 1.06 -8.43
N LYS A 59 -4.88 1.90 -7.95
CA LYS A 59 -3.43 1.70 -8.17
C LYS A 59 -2.92 0.42 -7.54
N TRP A 60 -3.26 0.15 -6.27
CA TRP A 60 -2.82 -1.05 -5.57
C TRP A 60 -3.35 -2.31 -6.27
N ARG A 61 -4.65 -2.33 -6.61
CA ARG A 61 -5.25 -3.41 -7.41
C ARG A 61 -4.52 -3.63 -8.74
N ALA A 62 -4.19 -2.56 -9.46
CA ALA A 62 -3.61 -2.69 -10.80
C ALA A 62 -2.10 -2.99 -10.80
N ARG A 63 -1.37 -2.61 -9.76
CA ARG A 63 0.10 -2.58 -9.75
C ARG A 63 0.74 -3.50 -8.72
N ASP A 64 0.12 -3.64 -7.55
CA ASP A 64 0.69 -4.37 -6.42
C ASP A 64 0.04 -5.76 -6.29
N LEU A 65 -1.28 -5.85 -6.48
CA LEU A 65 -1.99 -7.12 -6.36
C LEU A 65 -1.46 -8.24 -7.29
N PRO A 66 -1.04 -7.99 -8.55
CA PRO A 66 -0.46 -9.04 -9.39
C PRO A 66 0.79 -9.67 -8.77
N SER A 67 1.75 -8.86 -8.32
CA SER A 67 2.97 -9.34 -7.68
C SER A 67 2.69 -10.00 -6.33
N PHE A 68 1.74 -9.45 -5.55
CA PHE A 68 1.29 -10.04 -4.29
C PHE A 68 0.77 -11.47 -4.49
N ARG A 69 -0.12 -11.64 -5.48
CA ARG A 69 -0.70 -12.94 -5.82
C ARG A 69 0.36 -13.93 -6.24
N GLU A 70 1.23 -13.55 -7.16
CA GLU A 70 2.27 -14.44 -7.67
C GLU A 70 3.29 -14.81 -6.58
N TYR A 71 3.63 -13.88 -5.69
CA TYR A 71 4.40 -14.18 -4.49
C TYR A 71 3.71 -15.23 -3.63
N TYR A 72 2.43 -15.05 -3.34
CA TYR A 72 1.67 -15.97 -2.50
C TYR A 72 1.57 -17.37 -3.13
N GLU A 73 1.30 -17.44 -4.44
CA GLU A 73 1.22 -18.70 -5.18
C GLU A 73 2.55 -19.47 -5.18
N LYS A 74 3.67 -18.77 -5.32
CA LYS A 74 5.01 -19.39 -5.36
C LYS A 74 5.56 -19.75 -3.98
N ASN A 75 5.28 -18.96 -2.95
CA ASN A 75 5.87 -19.12 -1.62
C ASN A 75 4.93 -19.77 -0.60
N GLY A 76 3.61 -19.78 -0.85
CA GLY A 76 2.61 -20.29 0.08
C GLY A 76 2.38 -19.40 1.31
N CYS A 77 2.86 -18.15 1.28
CA CYS A 77 2.70 -17.17 2.35
C CYS A 77 2.58 -15.75 1.81
N ILE A 78 2.05 -14.83 2.61
CA ILE A 78 1.89 -13.42 2.22
C ILE A 78 3.23 -12.68 2.16
N PRO A 79 3.44 -11.77 1.18
CA PRO A 79 4.62 -10.93 1.10
C PRO A 79 4.68 -9.94 2.28
N PRO A 80 5.72 -9.98 3.13
CA PRO A 80 5.73 -9.24 4.38
C PRO A 80 5.75 -7.71 4.19
N HIS A 81 6.50 -7.18 3.24
CA HIS A 81 6.59 -5.73 3.05
C HIS A 81 5.36 -5.16 2.35
N MET A 82 4.84 -5.82 1.31
CA MET A 82 3.59 -5.43 0.66
C MET A 82 2.41 -5.49 1.64
N THR A 83 2.39 -6.45 2.57
CA THR A 83 1.38 -6.52 3.64
C THR A 83 1.46 -5.29 4.57
N LYS A 84 2.67 -4.84 4.95
CA LYS A 84 2.84 -3.59 5.71
C LYS A 84 2.37 -2.37 4.91
N GLY A 85 2.72 -2.30 3.62
CA GLY A 85 2.29 -1.23 2.72
C GLY A 85 0.77 -1.15 2.61
N PHE A 86 0.11 -2.31 2.48
CA PHE A 86 -1.35 -2.41 2.48
C PHE A 86 -1.97 -1.99 3.82
N ALA A 87 -1.37 -2.35 4.96
CA ALA A 87 -1.85 -1.90 6.26
C ALA A 87 -1.78 -0.36 6.41
N TYR A 88 -0.70 0.27 5.95
CA TYR A 88 -0.62 1.74 5.89
C TYR A 88 -1.70 2.35 4.98
N LEU A 89 -1.99 1.70 3.85
CA LEU A 89 -3.08 2.12 2.97
C LEU A 89 -4.43 2.04 3.69
N VAL A 90 -4.76 0.91 4.31
CA VAL A 90 -6.01 0.74 5.05
C VAL A 90 -6.13 1.76 6.18
N GLU A 91 -5.05 2.01 6.93
CA GLU A 91 -5.06 3.00 8.01
C GLU A 91 -5.39 4.40 7.50
N LEU A 92 -4.85 4.80 6.33
CA LEU A 92 -5.19 6.10 5.75
C LEU A 92 -6.70 6.25 5.51
N TYR A 93 -7.36 5.20 5.02
CA TYR A 93 -8.79 5.21 4.71
C TYR A 93 -9.65 5.06 5.97
N LYS A 94 -9.20 4.32 6.99
CA LYS A 94 -9.86 4.28 8.31
C LYS A 94 -9.88 5.67 8.97
N GLN A 95 -8.80 6.43 8.82
CA GLN A 95 -8.70 7.81 9.33
C GLN A 95 -9.26 8.87 8.36
N ALA A 96 -9.90 8.46 7.25
CA ALA A 96 -10.49 9.39 6.31
C ALA A 96 -11.67 10.15 6.93
N ARG A 97 -11.65 11.47 6.82
CA ARG A 97 -12.71 12.38 7.27
C ARG A 97 -12.99 13.41 6.19
N LYS A 98 -14.23 13.90 6.15
CA LYS A 98 -14.61 15.00 5.28
C LYS A 98 -14.11 16.32 5.89
N GLY A 99 -13.17 16.97 5.22
CA GLY A 99 -12.71 18.33 5.53
C GLY A 99 -13.46 19.39 4.73
N GLU A 100 -12.96 20.62 4.75
CA GLU A 100 -13.58 21.77 4.08
C GLU A 100 -13.52 21.69 2.55
N THR A 101 -12.41 21.19 1.99
CA THR A 101 -12.14 21.19 0.54
C THR A 101 -12.09 19.80 -0.09
N GLY A 102 -12.35 18.75 0.70
CA GLY A 102 -12.25 17.36 0.25
C GLY A 102 -12.12 16.39 1.41
N TYR A 103 -11.60 15.19 1.14
CA TYR A 103 -11.29 14.22 2.19
C TYR A 103 -9.84 14.35 2.63
N VAL A 104 -9.62 14.14 3.92
CA VAL A 104 -8.29 14.10 4.54
C VAL A 104 -8.19 12.87 5.42
N SER A 105 -7.00 12.28 5.47
CA SER A 105 -6.63 11.31 6.50
C SER A 105 -6.01 12.05 7.66
N VAL A 106 -6.60 11.92 8.86
CA VAL A 106 -6.11 12.58 10.07
C VAL A 106 -5.17 11.63 10.80
N LEU A 107 -3.87 11.88 10.73
CA LEU A 107 -2.84 11.12 11.42
C LEU A 107 -2.24 11.94 12.58
N PRO A 108 -1.55 11.31 13.54
CA PRO A 108 -0.87 12.04 14.61
C PRO A 108 0.07 13.13 14.06
N GLY A 109 -0.25 14.39 14.35
CA GLY A 109 0.56 15.55 13.98
C GLY A 109 0.49 15.99 12.52
N ARG A 110 -0.36 15.39 11.67
CA ARG A 110 -0.54 15.81 10.28
C ARG A 110 -1.87 15.38 9.67
N GLU A 111 -2.37 16.19 8.74
CA GLU A 111 -3.46 15.81 7.85
C GLU A 111 -2.91 15.57 6.44
N ILE A 112 -3.35 14.49 5.81
CA ILE A 112 -2.94 14.12 4.45
C ILE A 112 -4.18 14.19 3.55
N PRO A 113 -4.19 15.00 2.49
CA PRO A 113 -5.27 14.99 1.52
C PRO A 113 -5.46 13.60 0.90
N LEU A 114 -6.70 13.12 0.87
CA LEU A 114 -7.08 11.89 0.20
C LEU A 114 -7.99 12.21 -0.98
N VAL A 115 -7.63 11.67 -2.14
CA VAL A 115 -8.40 11.80 -3.36
C VAL A 115 -8.53 10.41 -3.96
N ASP A 116 -9.74 9.87 -3.92
CA ASP A 116 -10.12 8.57 -4.46
C ASP A 116 -11.64 8.54 -4.68
N ASP A 117 -12.19 7.42 -5.12
CA ASP A 117 -13.62 7.23 -5.25
C ASP A 117 -14.33 7.34 -3.89
N LEU A 118 -15.48 8.00 -3.87
CA LEU A 118 -16.22 8.31 -2.65
C LEU A 118 -16.63 7.06 -1.87
N CYS A 119 -16.89 5.95 -2.57
CA CYS A 119 -17.22 4.67 -1.94
C CYS A 119 -16.08 4.17 -1.05
N TYR A 120 -14.81 4.35 -1.45
CA TYR A 120 -13.66 3.96 -0.65
C TYR A 120 -13.40 4.97 0.47
N LEU A 121 -13.49 6.28 0.18
CA LEU A 121 -13.23 7.35 1.16
C LEU A 121 -14.23 7.35 2.32
N THR A 122 -15.47 6.90 2.08
CA THR A 122 -16.53 6.84 3.10
C THR A 122 -16.73 5.44 3.66
N TYR A 123 -15.95 4.45 3.20
CA TYR A 123 -16.18 3.03 3.49
C TYR A 123 -16.28 2.75 5.00
N PHE A 124 -15.25 3.16 5.75
CA PHE A 124 -15.20 2.97 7.20
C PHE A 124 -16.13 3.91 7.96
N ALA A 125 -16.33 5.14 7.48
CA ALA A 125 -17.27 6.09 8.09
C ALA A 125 -18.73 5.59 8.03
N ASN A 126 -19.05 4.79 7.00
CA ASN A 126 -20.37 4.16 6.82
C ASN A 126 -20.49 2.82 7.57
N GLY A 127 -19.52 2.46 8.43
CA GLY A 127 -19.55 1.25 9.25
C GLY A 127 -18.92 0.02 8.61
N GLY A 128 -18.23 0.15 7.46
CA GLY A 128 -17.45 -0.93 6.88
C GLY A 128 -16.32 -1.38 7.80
N THR A 129 -15.97 -2.67 7.75
CA THR A 129 -14.87 -3.24 8.54
C THR A 129 -13.65 -3.49 7.66
N VAL A 130 -12.50 -3.78 8.26
CA VAL A 130 -11.29 -4.16 7.50
C VAL A 130 -11.55 -5.44 6.70
N ALA A 131 -12.19 -6.43 7.33
CA ALA A 131 -12.58 -7.67 6.66
C ALA A 131 -13.51 -7.43 5.47
N SER A 132 -14.55 -6.61 5.62
CA SER A 132 -15.47 -6.34 4.50
C SER A 132 -14.80 -5.53 3.39
N PHE A 133 -13.91 -4.59 3.75
CA PHE A 133 -13.15 -3.82 2.78
C PHE A 133 -12.23 -4.72 1.97
N MET A 134 -11.49 -5.63 2.62
CA MET A 134 -10.60 -6.60 1.96
C MET A 134 -11.35 -7.63 1.11
N ALA A 135 -12.58 -7.99 1.49
CA ALA A 135 -13.43 -8.91 0.74
C ALA A 135 -14.18 -8.26 -0.44
N ASP A 136 -14.10 -6.93 -0.60
CA ASP A 136 -14.82 -6.22 -1.64
C ASP A 136 -14.21 -6.44 -3.03
N GLU A 137 -14.79 -7.38 -3.78
CA GLU A 137 -14.36 -7.69 -5.15
C GLU A 137 -14.56 -6.50 -6.12
N THR A 138 -15.42 -5.53 -5.80
CA THR A 138 -15.56 -4.33 -6.64
C THR A 138 -14.32 -3.43 -6.51
N ALA A 139 -13.77 -3.34 -5.28
CA ALA A 139 -12.55 -2.60 -4.99
C ALA A 139 -11.31 -3.33 -5.54
N TRP A 140 -11.15 -4.61 -5.23
CA TRP A 140 -9.90 -5.35 -5.46
C TRP A 140 -9.92 -6.27 -6.68
N GLY A 141 -11.09 -6.54 -7.25
CA GLY A 141 -11.25 -7.52 -8.32
C GLY A 141 -11.26 -8.98 -7.83
N GLU A 142 -10.98 -9.22 -6.56
CA GLU A 142 -11.07 -10.51 -5.88
C GLU A 142 -11.19 -10.31 -4.37
N ASP A 143 -11.59 -11.37 -3.65
CA ASP A 143 -11.63 -11.38 -2.19
C ASP A 143 -10.22 -11.61 -1.62
N LEU A 144 -9.63 -10.55 -1.06
CA LEU A 144 -8.29 -10.59 -0.47
C LEU A 144 -8.25 -11.40 0.85
N THR A 145 -9.38 -11.66 1.50
CA THR A 145 -9.43 -12.46 2.73
C THR A 145 -9.14 -13.95 2.48
N ARG A 146 -9.14 -14.37 1.20
CA ARG A 146 -8.77 -15.72 0.77
C ARG A 146 -7.28 -16.02 0.86
N TYR A 147 -6.43 -15.00 0.95
CA TYR A 147 -5.01 -15.16 1.22
C TYR A 147 -4.81 -15.46 2.71
N GLU A 148 -4.40 -16.69 3.02
CA GLU A 148 -4.29 -17.17 4.40
C GLU A 148 -3.36 -16.27 5.23
N GLY A 149 -3.84 -15.84 6.40
CA GLY A 149 -3.11 -14.95 7.30
C GLY A 149 -3.11 -13.47 6.90
N PHE A 150 -3.57 -13.09 5.70
CA PHE A 150 -3.48 -11.70 5.24
C PHE A 150 -4.31 -10.75 6.10
N LEU A 151 -5.61 -11.03 6.26
CA LEU A 151 -6.51 -10.22 7.08
C LEU A 151 -5.99 -10.09 8.52
N HIS A 152 -5.63 -11.22 9.13
CA HIS A 152 -5.13 -11.24 10.51
C HIS A 152 -3.86 -10.39 10.67
N GLN A 153 -2.92 -10.49 9.72
CA GLN A 153 -1.68 -9.72 9.78
C GLN A 153 -1.92 -8.22 9.56
N VAL A 154 -2.86 -7.85 8.69
CA VAL A 154 -3.27 -6.45 8.47
C VAL A 154 -3.90 -5.90 9.75
N GLU A 155 -4.83 -6.61 10.38
CA GLU A 155 -5.44 -6.19 11.65
C GLU A 155 -4.39 -5.99 12.75
N ALA A 156 -3.46 -6.93 12.91
CA ALA A 156 -2.37 -6.80 13.87
C ALA A 156 -1.47 -5.58 13.60
N TYR A 157 -1.22 -5.24 12.33
CA TYR A 157 -0.49 -4.02 11.98
C TYR A 157 -1.28 -2.75 12.25
N LEU A 158 -2.59 -2.76 12.03
CA LEU A 158 -3.45 -1.63 12.35
C LEU A 158 -3.46 -1.34 13.85
N GLU A 159 -3.49 -2.36 14.71
CA GLU A 159 -3.36 -2.19 16.17
C GLU A 159 -2.05 -1.48 16.56
N VAL A 160 -0.93 -1.84 15.92
CA VAL A 160 0.36 -1.16 16.14
C VAL A 160 0.29 0.30 15.72
N LEU A 161 -0.32 0.61 14.56
CA LEU A 161 -0.45 1.98 14.06
C LEU A 161 -1.37 2.84 14.92
N GLU A 162 -2.50 2.30 15.37
CA GLU A 162 -3.44 2.94 16.29
C GLU A 162 -2.80 3.25 17.65
N GLY A 163 -1.87 2.38 18.11
CA GLY A 163 -1.03 2.61 19.28
C GLY A 163 0.07 3.67 19.09
N GLY A 164 0.17 4.29 17.91
CA GLY A 164 1.21 5.28 17.57
C GLY A 164 2.56 4.65 17.20
N GLY A 165 2.59 3.34 16.93
CA GLY A 165 3.77 2.61 16.50
C GLY A 165 4.14 2.84 15.03
N SER A 166 5.26 2.23 14.63
CA SER A 166 5.74 2.22 13.24
C SER A 166 5.99 0.78 12.81
N LEU A 167 5.63 0.45 11.56
CA LEU A 167 5.94 -0.83 10.93
C LEU A 167 7.36 -0.86 10.30
N LEU A 168 8.05 0.29 10.35
CA LEU A 168 9.42 0.57 9.88
C LEU A 168 10.38 0.92 11.03
#